data_AF-A0A7Y5M915-F1
#
_entry.id   AF-A0A7Y5M915-F1
#
_cell.length_a   1.000
_cell.length_b   1.000
_cell.length_c   1.000
_cell.angle_alpha   90.00
_cell.angle_beta   90.00
_cell.angle_gamma   90.00
#
_symmetry.space_group_name_H-M   'P 1'
#
loop_
_entity.id
_entity.type
_entity.pdbx_description
1 polymer ?
#
loop_
_entity_poly.entity_id
_entity_poly.type
_entity_poly.pdbx_seq_one_letter_code
_entity_poly.pdbx_strand_id
1 'polypeptide(L)' 'MAIKSTIFKANLQIADIDHGYYADHALTLARH' A
#
# COMPACT_ATOMS: atom_id res chain seq x y z
N MET A 1 6.42 6.04 -20.72
CA MET A 1 6.55 4.73 -20.03
C MET A 1 7.68 4.87 -19.02
N ALA A 2 7.47 4.56 -17.73
CA ALA A 2 8.50 4.76 -16.71
C ALA A 2 9.48 3.59 -16.70
N ILE A 3 10.52 3.69 -17.54
CA ILE A 3 11.40 2.58 -17.91
C ILE A 3 12.39 2.20 -16.79
N LYS A 4 12.44 2.92 -15.65
CA LYS A 4 13.35 2.66 -14.52
C LYS A 4 12.79 3.00 -13.13
N SER A 5 11.53 2.69 -12.87
CA SER A 5 10.95 2.96 -11.55
C SER A 5 11.44 1.98 -10.48
N THR A 6 11.69 2.50 -9.28
CA THR A 6 11.95 1.64 -8.12
C THR A 6 10.61 1.18 -7.55
N ILE A 7 10.43 -0.13 -7.41
CA ILE A 7 9.20 -0.72 -6.89
C ILE A 7 9.32 -0.93 -5.39
N PHE A 8 8.35 -0.42 -4.64
CA PHE A 8 8.20 -0.61 -3.20
C PHE A 8 6.98 -1.50 -2.95
N LYS A 9 7.16 -2.53 -2.11
CA LYS A 9 6.08 -3.37 -1.61
C LYS A 9 5.84 -3.04 -0.15
N ALA A 10 4.59 -2.85 0.24
CA ALA A 10 4.20 -2.59 1.62
C ALA A 10 2.95 -3.40 1.94
N ASN A 11 2.94 -4.05 3.11
CA ASN A 11 1.72 -4.60 3.68
C ASN A 11 1.28 -3.66 4.80
N LEU A 12 0.08 -3.10 4.67
CA LEU A 12 -0.50 -2.19 5.63
C LEU A 12 -1.68 -2.87 6.32
N GLN A 13 -1.62 -2.95 7.63
CA GLN A 13 -2.74 -3.40 8.45
C GLN A 13 -3.43 -2.15 9.01
N ILE A 14 -4.72 -2.01 8.72
CA ILE A 14 -5.52 -0.89 9.20
C ILE A 14 -6.46 -1.40 10.28
N ALA A 15 -6.48 -0.69 11.41
CA ALA A 15 -7.42 -0.88 12.50
C ALA A 15 -8.06 0.48 12.82
N ASP A 16 -9.08 0.84 12.05
CA ASP A 16 -9.86 2.06 12.24
C ASP A 16 -11.12 1.74 13.06
N ILE A 17 -11.14 2.21 14.30
CA ILE A 17 -12.20 1.93 15.25
C ILE A 17 -13.43 2.80 14.97
N ASP A 18 -13.21 4.05 14.59
CA ASP A 18 -14.29 5.04 14.38
C ASP A 18 -15.18 4.64 13.20
N HIS A 19 -14.56 4.05 12.17
CA HIS A 19 -15.27 3.53 10.99
C HIS A 19 -15.50 2.01 11.02
N GLY A 20 -15.04 1.32 12.07
CA GLY A 20 -15.12 -0.14 12.19
C GLY A 20 -14.38 -0.89 11.07
N TYR A 21 -13.37 -0.26 10.48
CA TYR A 21 -12.65 -0.77 9.33
C TYR A 21 -11.35 -1.46 9.73
N TYR A 22 -11.33 -2.78 9.54
CA TYR A 22 -10.19 -3.62 9.86
C TYR A 22 -9.83 -4.44 8.62
N ALA A 23 -8.67 -4.15 8.03
CA ALA A 23 -8.26 -4.80 6.79
C ALA A 23 -6.75 -4.81 6.62
N ASP A 24 -6.27 -5.83 5.90
CA ASP A 24 -4.91 -5.94 5.43
C ASP A 24 -4.83 -5.56 3.95
N HIS A 25 -3.85 -4.72 3.61
CA HIS A 25 -3.64 -4.22 2.26
C HIS A 25 -2.23 -4.51 1.78
N ALA A 26 -2.12 -5.31 0.72
CA ALA A 26 -0.89 -5.50 -0.01
C ALA A 26 -0.76 -4.44 -1.12
N LEU A 27 0.12 -3.46 -0.89
CA LEU A 27 0.34 -2.33 -1.79
C LEU A 27 1.65 -2.51 -2.59
N THR A 28 1.60 -2.13 -3.86
CA THR A 28 2.77 -2.04 -4.73
C THR A 28 2.84 -0.63 -5.31
N LEU A 29 3.91 0.09 -5.01
CA LEU A 29 4.12 1.47 -5.45
C LEU A 29 5.31 1.54 -6.39
N ALA A 30 5.16 2.24 -7.50
CA ALA A 30 6.26 2.57 -8.41
C ALA A 30 6.67 4.02 -8.18
N ARG A 31 7.92 4.24 -7.76
CA ARG A 31 8.51 5.58 -7.73
C ARG A 31 9.27 5.81 -9.04
N HIS A 32 8.76 6.72 -9.87
CA HIS A 32 9.36 7.11 -11.15
C HIS A 32 10.63 7.94 -10.97
#